data_AF-A0A1G0LPJ4-F1
#
_entry.id   AF-A0A1G0LPJ4-F1
#
_cell.length_a   1.000
_cell.length_b   1.000
_cell.length_c   1.000
_cell.angle_alpha   90.00
_cell.angle_beta   90.00
_cell.angle_gamma   90.00
#
_symmetry.space_group_name_H-M   'P 1'
#
loop_
_entity.id
_entity.type
_entity.pdbx_description
1 polymer ?
#
loop_
_entity_poly.entity_id
_entity_poly.type
_entity_poly.pdbx_seq_one_letter_code
_entity_poly.pdbx_strand_id
1 'polypeptide(L)'
;MKLGRAILAALGLCIIGPATSAAQVSNDLVSRAVRAYNDVDLDAAVGFLRRWFASSDAASAALDDRRQALTYLGAAEILRSNRDSGTAAFERLVRLDPRYRVDELLFPPEVSTLFSTARQRTKAVAVELPPEVRITGDGGAYSLRMFASSAHFLEVEVRRLEGPPLRSVYTGPIGDSLEVQWDGRDSAGSPLPTGRYFLEVRSGAFRNIATRVLQIPLEIATTPADTTPLPPPPPDSLRLPETRPPRPGVEALLGGMLAGAAIALLPAVLAPGAEFVPARFAVAGVLGGTGLIGFVHNLPGRGIPANRRVNDQRQQDWQTQVAAITAENRRRRLSGGLVVRSGDPVIVDLTER
;
A
#
# COMPACT_ATOMS: atom_id res chain seq x y z
N MET A 1 26.99 -57.83 -47.42
CA MET A 1 26.91 -56.60 -48.26
C MET A 1 26.09 -55.57 -47.50
N LYS A 2 26.75 -54.57 -46.90
CA LYS A 2 26.61 -53.12 -47.22
C LYS A 2 25.14 -52.67 -47.35
N LEU A 3 24.56 -52.09 -46.29
CA LEU A 3 24.45 -50.63 -46.02
C LEU A 3 23.38 -49.93 -46.87
N GLY A 4 22.37 -49.37 -46.20
CA GLY A 4 21.40 -48.46 -46.80
C GLY A 4 20.39 -47.92 -45.78
N ARG A 5 20.74 -46.84 -45.10
CA ARG A 5 19.91 -46.03 -44.18
C ARG A 5 18.93 -45.14 -44.99
N ALA A 6 17.71 -44.93 -44.48
CA ALA A 6 16.95 -43.66 -44.50
C ALA A 6 15.55 -43.89 -43.87
N ILE A 7 15.26 -43.46 -42.63
CA ILE A 7 14.79 -42.12 -42.16
C ILE A 7 13.26 -41.93 -42.24
N LEU A 8 12.68 -41.77 -41.04
CA LEU A 8 11.50 -41.03 -40.58
C LEU A 8 10.38 -40.61 -41.56
N ALA A 9 9.14 -40.90 -41.17
CA ALA A 9 8.15 -39.85 -40.85
C ALA A 9 6.97 -40.44 -40.06
N ALA A 10 6.98 -40.27 -38.73
CA ALA A 10 5.80 -40.44 -37.90
C ALA A 10 4.96 -39.15 -37.99
N LEU A 11 3.84 -39.19 -38.71
CA LEU A 11 2.84 -38.12 -38.66
C LEU A 11 1.96 -38.35 -37.43
N GLY A 12 2.26 -37.61 -36.36
CA GLY A 12 1.37 -37.45 -35.23
C GLY A 12 0.12 -36.69 -35.67
N LEU A 13 -1.02 -37.37 -35.63
CA LEU A 13 -2.33 -36.80 -35.88
C LEU A 13 -2.71 -35.91 -34.67
N CYS A 14 -2.56 -34.60 -34.83
CA CYS A 14 -3.08 -33.61 -33.87
C CYS A 14 -4.62 -33.70 -33.82
N ILE A 15 -5.17 -34.27 -32.76
CA ILE A 15 -6.59 -34.10 -32.41
C ILE A 15 -6.71 -32.73 -31.72
N ILE A 16 -6.89 -31.68 -32.52
CA ILE A 16 -7.42 -30.40 -32.02
C ILE A 16 -8.93 -30.50 -32.16
N GLY A 17 -9.62 -30.78 -31.05
CA GLY A 17 -11.08 -30.83 -31.01
C GLY A 17 -11.70 -29.44 -31.28
N PRO A 18 -12.91 -29.37 -31.88
CA PRO A 18 -13.53 -28.11 -32.26
C PRO A 18 -14.17 -27.44 -31.04
N ALA A 19 -13.48 -26.46 -30.45
CA ALA A 19 -14.09 -25.59 -29.43
C ALA A 19 -14.94 -24.45 -30.04
N THR A 20 -15.03 -24.36 -31.38
CA THR A 20 -15.61 -23.24 -32.11
C THR A 20 -17.10 -23.38 -32.46
N SER A 21 -17.76 -24.51 -32.21
CA SER A 21 -19.15 -24.74 -32.67
C SER A 21 -20.24 -24.28 -31.70
N ALA A 22 -20.03 -24.31 -30.38
CA ALA A 22 -21.09 -23.98 -29.41
C ALA A 22 -21.39 -22.47 -29.37
N ALA A 23 -20.35 -21.64 -29.28
CA ALA A 23 -20.48 -20.18 -29.23
C ALA A 23 -21.17 -19.58 -30.48
N GLN A 24 -20.95 -20.18 -31.66
CA GLN A 24 -21.54 -19.72 -32.92
C GLN A 24 -23.03 -20.08 -33.02
N VAL A 25 -23.45 -21.24 -32.50
CA VAL A 25 -24.86 -21.66 -32.46
C VAL A 25 -25.66 -20.84 -31.43
N SER A 26 -25.04 -20.49 -30.31
CA SER A 26 -25.68 -19.67 -29.27
C SER A 26 -25.94 -18.22 -29.75
N ASN A 27 -25.02 -17.61 -30.50
CA ASN A 27 -25.24 -16.27 -31.06
C ASN A 27 -26.32 -16.26 -32.17
N ASP A 28 -26.49 -17.38 -32.87
CA ASP A 28 -27.53 -17.56 -33.88
C ASP A 28 -28.94 -17.58 -33.26
N LEU A 29 -29.12 -18.12 -32.05
CA LEU A 29 -30.43 -18.12 -31.37
C LEU A 29 -30.94 -16.72 -31.04
N VAL A 30 -30.09 -15.84 -30.51
CA VAL A 30 -30.46 -14.44 -30.21
C VAL A 30 -30.81 -13.71 -31.51
N SER A 31 -29.99 -13.88 -32.54
CA SER A 31 -30.23 -13.27 -33.86
C SER A 31 -31.54 -13.74 -34.51
N ARG A 32 -31.91 -15.01 -34.34
CA ARG A 32 -33.21 -15.56 -34.78
C ARG A 32 -34.36 -15.01 -33.96
N ALA A 33 -34.18 -14.84 -32.65
CA ALA A 33 -35.19 -14.26 -31.79
C ALA A 33 -35.51 -12.81 -32.14
N VAL A 34 -34.49 -11.99 -32.42
CA VAL A 34 -34.67 -10.59 -32.85
C VAL A 34 -35.43 -10.52 -34.17
N ARG A 35 -35.09 -11.39 -35.14
CA ARG A 35 -35.84 -11.51 -36.39
C ARG A 35 -37.30 -11.88 -36.15
N ALA A 36 -37.56 -12.94 -35.38
CA ALA A 36 -38.91 -13.36 -35.05
C ALA A 36 -39.72 -12.26 -34.34
N TYR A 37 -39.09 -11.50 -33.43
CA TYR A 37 -39.71 -10.34 -32.78
C TYR A 37 -40.12 -9.27 -33.79
N ASN A 38 -39.21 -8.91 -34.72
CA ASN A 38 -39.49 -7.93 -35.76
C ASN A 38 -40.57 -8.40 -36.74
N ASP A 39 -40.65 -9.70 -36.99
CA ASP A 39 -41.69 -10.35 -37.80
C ASP A 39 -43.01 -10.56 -37.03
N VAL A 40 -43.09 -10.10 -35.78
CA VAL A 40 -44.26 -10.23 -34.86
C VAL A 40 -44.58 -11.69 -34.48
N ASP A 41 -43.65 -12.62 -34.73
CA ASP A 41 -43.71 -14.00 -34.22
C ASP A 41 -43.15 -14.06 -32.79
N LEU A 42 -43.94 -13.52 -31.85
CA LEU A 42 -43.54 -13.35 -30.45
C LEU A 42 -43.31 -14.67 -29.72
N ASP A 43 -44.07 -15.72 -30.05
CA ASP A 43 -43.91 -17.03 -29.44
C ASP A 43 -42.61 -17.71 -29.87
N ALA A 44 -42.25 -17.62 -31.16
CA ALA A 44 -40.96 -18.09 -31.63
C ALA A 44 -39.82 -17.31 -30.98
N ALA A 45 -39.93 -15.97 -30.90
CA ALA A 45 -38.92 -15.11 -30.27
C ALA A 45 -38.65 -15.52 -28.81
N VAL A 46 -39.70 -15.66 -28.00
CA VAL A 46 -39.60 -16.13 -26.61
C VAL A 46 -39.00 -17.54 -26.55
N GLY A 47 -39.41 -18.45 -27.43
CA GLY A 47 -38.90 -19.81 -27.51
C GLY A 47 -37.38 -19.86 -27.78
N PHE A 48 -36.88 -19.05 -28.72
CA PHE A 48 -35.45 -18.94 -29.00
C PHE A 48 -34.68 -18.38 -27.80
N LEU A 49 -35.17 -17.31 -27.17
CA LEU A 49 -34.50 -16.65 -26.04
C LEU A 49 -34.46 -17.54 -24.79
N ARG A 50 -35.55 -18.23 -24.47
CA ARG A 50 -35.59 -19.18 -23.34
C ARG A 50 -34.62 -20.35 -23.55
N ARG A 51 -34.55 -20.90 -24.77
CA ARG A 51 -33.55 -21.93 -25.11
C ARG A 51 -32.13 -21.40 -24.99
N TRP A 52 -31.88 -20.17 -25.42
CA TRP A 52 -30.58 -19.54 -25.26
C TRP A 52 -30.20 -19.41 -23.78
N PHE A 53 -31.08 -18.87 -22.92
CA PHE A 53 -30.82 -18.78 -21.48
C PHE A 53 -30.68 -20.12 -20.76
N ALA A 54 -31.25 -21.20 -21.32
CA ALA A 54 -31.11 -22.56 -20.81
C ALA A 54 -29.78 -23.23 -21.24
N SER A 55 -29.06 -22.64 -22.20
CA SER A 55 -27.74 -23.13 -22.63
C SER A 55 -26.64 -22.74 -21.63
N SER A 56 -25.56 -23.52 -21.59
CA SER A 56 -24.35 -23.20 -20.81
C SER A 56 -23.71 -21.89 -21.23
N ASP A 57 -23.86 -21.51 -22.50
CA ASP A 57 -23.14 -20.40 -23.12
C ASP A 57 -23.69 -19.04 -22.66
N ALA A 58 -24.97 -18.96 -22.29
CA ALA A 58 -25.60 -17.71 -21.88
C ALA A 58 -25.00 -17.11 -20.61
N ALA A 59 -24.40 -17.93 -19.74
CA ALA A 59 -23.74 -17.44 -18.53
C ALA A 59 -22.37 -16.79 -18.85
N SER A 60 -21.63 -17.35 -19.81
CA SER A 60 -20.33 -16.86 -20.27
C SER A 60 -20.41 -15.85 -21.43
N ALA A 61 -21.59 -15.64 -22.01
CA ALA A 61 -21.80 -14.71 -23.11
C ALA A 61 -21.45 -13.27 -22.70
N ALA A 62 -21.11 -12.46 -23.71
CA ALA A 62 -20.79 -11.05 -23.51
C ALA A 62 -21.96 -10.33 -22.83
N LEU A 63 -21.64 -9.32 -22.03
CA LEU A 63 -22.63 -8.57 -21.25
C LEU A 63 -23.69 -7.93 -22.17
N ASP A 64 -23.28 -7.44 -23.34
CA ASP A 64 -24.17 -6.84 -24.33
C ASP A 64 -25.17 -7.83 -24.92
N ASP A 65 -24.74 -9.06 -25.24
CA ASP A 65 -25.63 -10.12 -25.74
C ASP A 65 -26.68 -10.48 -24.68
N ARG A 66 -26.25 -10.59 -23.42
CA ARG A 66 -27.15 -10.88 -22.29
C ARG A 66 -28.14 -9.76 -22.04
N ARG A 67 -27.71 -8.50 -22.15
CA ARG A 67 -28.58 -7.32 -22.07
C ARG A 67 -29.62 -7.36 -23.19
N GLN A 68 -29.17 -7.50 -24.43
CA GLN A 68 -30.04 -7.55 -25.60
C GLN A 68 -31.07 -8.68 -25.49
N ALA A 69 -30.63 -9.91 -25.18
CA ALA A 69 -31.52 -11.05 -25.04
C ALA A 69 -32.58 -10.86 -23.94
N LEU A 70 -32.22 -10.27 -22.79
CA LEU A 70 -33.21 -9.97 -21.74
C LEU A 70 -34.17 -8.84 -22.14
N THR A 71 -33.68 -7.82 -22.86
CA THR A 71 -34.53 -6.73 -23.38
C THR A 71 -35.59 -7.28 -24.33
N TYR A 72 -35.19 -8.07 -25.32
CA TYR A 72 -36.13 -8.68 -26.27
C TYR A 72 -37.04 -9.72 -25.62
N LEU A 73 -36.55 -10.47 -24.62
CA LEU A 73 -37.40 -11.43 -23.89
C LEU A 73 -38.49 -10.70 -23.13
N GLY A 74 -38.13 -9.65 -22.38
CA GLY A 74 -39.10 -8.84 -21.66
C GLY A 74 -40.11 -8.18 -22.59
N ALA A 75 -39.63 -7.59 -23.70
CA ALA A 75 -40.50 -6.97 -24.70
C ALA A 75 -41.49 -7.98 -25.32
N ALA A 76 -41.00 -9.14 -25.78
CA ALA A 76 -41.83 -10.16 -26.40
C ALA A 76 -42.90 -10.71 -25.44
N GLU A 77 -42.53 -10.94 -24.17
CA GLU A 77 -43.49 -11.41 -23.14
C GLU A 77 -44.60 -10.38 -22.86
N ILE A 78 -44.28 -9.09 -22.88
CA ILE A 78 -45.28 -8.03 -22.69
C ILE A 78 -46.24 -7.98 -23.87
N LEU A 79 -45.72 -7.98 -25.09
CA LEU A 79 -46.52 -7.87 -26.31
C LEU A 79 -47.46 -9.07 -26.49
N ARG A 80 -47.13 -10.24 -25.93
CA ARG A 80 -48.03 -11.40 -25.87
C ARG A 80 -48.88 -11.49 -24.59
N SER A 81 -49.02 -10.38 -23.84
CA SER A 81 -49.82 -10.26 -22.60
C SER A 81 -49.34 -11.07 -21.38
N ASN A 82 -48.08 -11.52 -21.36
CA ASN A 82 -47.48 -12.26 -20.24
C ASN A 82 -46.64 -11.34 -19.33
N ARG A 83 -47.30 -10.38 -18.69
CA ARG A 83 -46.68 -9.29 -17.94
C ARG A 83 -45.74 -9.74 -16.81
N ASP A 84 -46.08 -10.82 -16.10
CA ASP A 84 -45.25 -11.30 -14.99
C ASP A 84 -43.91 -11.87 -15.48
N SER A 85 -43.94 -12.61 -16.59
CA SER A 85 -42.73 -13.12 -17.24
C SER A 85 -41.86 -11.99 -17.78
N GLY A 86 -42.49 -10.97 -18.39
CA GLY A 86 -41.79 -9.77 -18.85
C GLY A 86 -41.14 -9.00 -17.69
N THR A 87 -41.87 -8.85 -16.57
CA THR A 87 -41.35 -8.22 -15.35
C THR A 87 -40.14 -8.97 -14.83
N ALA A 88 -40.22 -10.30 -14.69
CA ALA A 88 -39.10 -11.12 -14.22
C ALA A 88 -37.85 -11.01 -15.13
N ALA A 89 -38.03 -10.96 -16.46
CA ALA A 89 -36.94 -10.75 -17.41
C ALA A 89 -36.28 -9.38 -17.21
N PHE A 90 -37.08 -8.33 -17.02
CA PHE A 90 -36.56 -6.98 -16.78
C PHE A 90 -35.91 -6.82 -15.41
N GLU A 91 -36.44 -7.41 -14.34
CA GLU A 91 -35.75 -7.40 -13.05
C GLU A 91 -34.39 -8.11 -13.14
N ARG A 92 -34.30 -9.20 -13.92
CA ARG A 92 -33.01 -9.85 -14.21
C ARG A 92 -32.07 -8.94 -14.99
N LEU A 93 -32.58 -8.16 -15.94
CA LEU A 93 -31.81 -7.16 -16.69
C LEU A 93 -31.29 -6.04 -15.78
N VAL A 94 -32.13 -5.52 -14.89
CA VAL A 94 -31.72 -4.50 -13.92
C VAL A 94 -30.69 -5.05 -12.93
N ARG A 95 -30.81 -6.32 -12.53
CA ARG A 95 -29.80 -6.95 -11.68
C ARG A 95 -28.46 -7.12 -12.41
N LEU A 96 -28.50 -7.45 -13.70
CA LEU A 96 -27.32 -7.60 -14.56
C LEU A 96 -26.62 -6.26 -14.81
N ASP A 97 -27.40 -5.23 -15.16
CA ASP A 97 -26.90 -3.88 -15.40
C ASP A 97 -27.89 -2.80 -14.90
N PRO A 98 -27.67 -2.29 -13.68
CA PRO A 98 -28.48 -1.23 -13.09
C PRO A 98 -28.52 0.08 -13.90
N ARG A 99 -27.50 0.34 -14.74
CA ARG A 99 -27.36 1.55 -15.55
C ARG A 99 -28.11 1.47 -16.87
N TYR A 100 -28.44 0.26 -17.32
CA TYR A 100 -29.08 0.04 -18.61
C TYR A 100 -30.37 0.88 -18.76
N ARG A 101 -30.61 1.34 -19.99
CA ARG A 101 -31.83 1.99 -20.43
C ARG A 101 -32.31 1.28 -21.69
N VAL A 102 -33.61 0.99 -21.74
CA VAL A 102 -34.25 0.50 -22.96
C VAL A 102 -34.31 1.67 -23.93
N ASP A 103 -33.99 1.40 -25.20
CA ASP A 103 -34.09 2.38 -26.26
C ASP A 103 -35.56 2.60 -26.64
N GLU A 104 -36.07 3.80 -26.38
CA GLU A 104 -37.45 4.18 -26.63
C GLU A 104 -37.78 4.32 -28.13
N LEU A 105 -36.77 4.37 -29.00
CA LEU A 105 -36.96 4.37 -30.46
C LEU A 105 -37.13 2.95 -31.02
N LEU A 106 -36.56 1.95 -30.35
CA LEU A 106 -36.61 0.55 -30.79
C LEU A 106 -37.79 -0.23 -30.19
N PHE A 107 -38.28 0.21 -29.03
CA PHE A 107 -39.31 -0.52 -28.29
C PHE A 107 -40.53 0.37 -28.01
N PRO A 108 -41.75 -0.19 -28.08
CA PRO A 108 -42.97 0.54 -27.75
C PRO A 108 -43.00 1.09 -26.31
N PRO A 109 -43.78 2.16 -26.03
CA PRO A 109 -43.87 2.78 -24.70
C PRO A 109 -44.27 1.83 -23.57
N GLU A 110 -45.03 0.77 -23.87
CA GLU A 110 -45.44 -0.25 -22.89
C GLU A 110 -44.22 -0.99 -22.33
N VAL A 111 -43.22 -1.24 -23.18
CA VAL A 111 -41.97 -1.93 -22.84
C VAL A 111 -41.10 -1.06 -21.95
N SER A 112 -40.87 0.20 -22.33
CA SER A 112 -40.07 1.14 -21.53
C SER A 112 -40.74 1.47 -20.19
N THR A 113 -42.08 1.54 -20.15
CA THR A 113 -42.86 1.73 -18.91
C THR A 113 -42.72 0.55 -17.96
N LEU A 114 -42.81 -0.69 -18.44
CA LEU A 114 -42.62 -1.85 -17.57
C LEU A 114 -41.16 -1.96 -17.11
N PHE A 115 -40.20 -1.67 -17.98
CA PHE A 115 -38.79 -1.67 -17.62
C PHE A 115 -38.47 -0.62 -16.54
N SER A 116 -39.00 0.60 -16.66
CA SER A 116 -38.82 1.63 -15.63
C SER A 116 -39.43 1.23 -14.28
N THR A 117 -40.57 0.55 -14.30
CA THR A 117 -41.19 -0.05 -13.09
C THR A 117 -40.28 -1.12 -12.47
N ALA A 118 -39.72 -2.02 -13.28
CA ALA A 118 -38.78 -3.04 -12.81
C ALA A 118 -37.51 -2.41 -12.21
N ARG A 119 -37.01 -1.29 -12.79
CA ARG A 119 -35.88 -0.51 -12.25
C ARG A 119 -36.19 0.12 -10.89
N GLN A 120 -37.41 0.62 -10.70
CA GLN A 120 -37.83 1.20 -9.42
C GLN A 120 -37.96 0.14 -8.31
N ARG A 121 -38.45 -1.05 -8.64
CA ARG A 121 -38.65 -2.15 -7.69
C ARG A 121 -37.34 -2.87 -7.34
N THR A 122 -36.47 -3.08 -8.33
CA THR A 122 -35.22 -3.81 -8.15
C THR A 122 -34.15 -2.88 -7.59
N LYS A 123 -33.78 -3.05 -6.32
CA LYS A 123 -32.71 -2.26 -5.69
C LYS A 123 -31.35 -2.87 -6.02
N ALA A 124 -30.63 -2.24 -6.93
CA ALA A 124 -29.34 -2.72 -7.42
C ALA A 124 -28.41 -1.56 -7.71
N VAL A 125 -27.12 -1.82 -7.58
CA VAL A 125 -26.05 -0.83 -7.82
C VAL A 125 -24.96 -1.44 -8.70
N ALA A 126 -24.53 -0.68 -9.69
CA ALA A 126 -23.29 -0.91 -10.43
C ALA A 126 -22.18 -0.07 -9.81
N VAL A 127 -20.97 -0.61 -9.76
CA VAL A 127 -19.81 0.08 -9.19
C VAL A 127 -18.71 0.17 -10.24
N GLU A 128 -18.22 1.38 -10.47
CA GLU A 128 -17.00 1.66 -11.22
C GLU A 128 -15.86 1.86 -10.23
N LEU A 129 -14.81 1.06 -10.41
CA LEU A 129 -13.68 0.97 -9.51
C LEU A 129 -12.40 1.23 -10.29
N PRO A 130 -11.47 2.03 -9.76
CA PRO A 130 -10.11 2.05 -10.28
C PRO A 130 -9.44 0.69 -9.99
N PRO A 131 -8.69 0.11 -10.95
CA PRO A 131 -8.07 -1.21 -10.79
C PRO A 131 -6.92 -1.20 -9.77
N GLU A 132 -6.16 -0.10 -9.71
CA GLU A 132 -5.11 0.13 -8.73
C GLU A 132 -5.11 1.62 -8.34
N VAL A 133 -5.01 1.92 -7.05
CA VAL A 133 -4.84 3.27 -6.51
C VAL A 133 -3.71 3.29 -5.50
N ARG A 134 -2.90 4.34 -5.53
CA ARG A 134 -1.91 4.62 -4.48
C ARG A 134 -2.43 5.74 -3.60
N ILE A 135 -2.59 5.45 -2.31
CA ILE A 135 -2.96 6.40 -1.28
C ILE A 135 -1.67 6.79 -0.56
N THR A 136 -1.28 8.06 -0.60
CA THR A 136 -0.12 8.54 0.17
C THR A 136 -0.61 9.30 1.41
N GLY A 137 0.21 9.38 2.46
CA GLY A 137 -0.24 9.94 3.75
C GLY A 137 -0.53 11.46 3.72
N ASP A 138 -0.11 12.13 2.66
CA ASP A 138 -0.20 13.56 2.36
C ASP A 138 -1.37 13.92 1.41
N GLY A 139 -2.05 12.93 0.84
CA GLY A 139 -3.23 13.13 0.01
C GLY A 139 -3.51 11.94 -0.90
N GLY A 140 -4.76 11.49 -0.92
CA GLY A 140 -5.19 10.38 -1.77
C GLY A 140 -6.36 9.64 -1.14
N ALA A 141 -7.30 9.21 -1.96
CA ALA A 141 -8.40 8.37 -1.54
C ALA A 141 -8.69 7.34 -2.63
N TYR A 142 -9.10 6.17 -2.21
CA TYR A 142 -9.74 5.19 -3.06
C TYR A 142 -11.16 5.66 -3.35
N SER A 143 -11.34 6.32 -4.50
CA SER A 143 -12.64 6.81 -4.97
C SER A 143 -13.34 5.74 -5.81
N LEU A 144 -14.57 5.40 -5.45
CA LEU A 144 -15.45 4.54 -6.22
C LEU A 144 -16.71 5.28 -6.63
N ARG A 145 -17.19 5.04 -7.85
CA ARG A 145 -18.44 5.63 -8.35
C ARG A 145 -19.50 4.56 -8.45
N MET A 146 -20.64 4.82 -7.83
CA MET A 146 -21.77 3.91 -7.79
C MET A 146 -22.92 4.49 -8.59
N PHE A 147 -23.66 3.63 -9.28
CA PHE A 147 -24.84 3.98 -10.06
C PHE A 147 -26.00 3.07 -9.66
N ALA A 148 -27.11 3.68 -9.25
CA ALA A 148 -28.27 2.96 -8.78
C ALA A 148 -29.30 2.73 -9.90
N SER A 149 -30.04 1.63 -9.77
CA SER A 149 -31.24 1.37 -10.56
C SER A 149 -32.35 2.38 -10.29
N SER A 150 -32.52 2.78 -9.04
CA SER A 150 -33.47 3.79 -8.56
C SER A 150 -33.06 4.30 -7.18
N ALA A 151 -33.70 5.34 -6.67
CA ALA A 151 -33.41 5.81 -5.33
C ALA A 151 -33.65 4.72 -4.26
N HIS A 152 -32.67 4.51 -3.38
CA HIS A 152 -32.71 3.53 -2.28
C HIS A 152 -31.59 3.76 -1.26
N PHE A 153 -31.47 2.87 -0.26
CA PHE A 153 -30.46 2.98 0.79
C PHE A 153 -29.22 2.12 0.48
N LEU A 154 -28.03 2.66 0.75
CA LEU A 154 -26.75 1.98 0.61
C LEU A 154 -25.96 1.96 1.91
N GLU A 155 -25.31 0.84 2.16
CA GLU A 155 -24.26 0.67 3.17
C GLU A 155 -23.01 0.16 2.47
N VAL A 156 -21.89 0.85 2.66
CA VAL A 156 -20.59 0.51 2.09
C VAL A 156 -19.61 0.30 3.24
N GLU A 157 -19.11 -0.92 3.39
CA GLU A 157 -18.23 -1.32 4.48
C GLU A 157 -16.95 -1.97 3.96
N VAL A 158 -15.83 -1.70 4.63
CA VAL A 158 -14.58 -2.45 4.43
C VAL A 158 -14.48 -3.52 5.50
N ARG A 159 -14.26 -4.78 5.08
CA ARG A 159 -14.24 -5.94 5.96
C ARG A 159 -13.08 -6.89 5.60
N ARG A 160 -12.72 -7.77 6.55
CA ARG A 160 -11.98 -9.01 6.23
C ARG A 160 -12.97 -10.12 5.91
N LEU A 161 -12.49 -11.18 5.24
CA LEU A 161 -13.28 -12.36 4.85
C LEU A 161 -14.15 -12.89 6.00
N GLU A 162 -13.60 -12.95 7.20
CA GLU A 162 -14.30 -13.38 8.41
C GLU A 162 -14.02 -12.35 9.52
N GLY A 163 -15.02 -11.54 9.86
CA GLY A 163 -14.90 -10.56 10.93
C GLY A 163 -15.93 -9.43 10.88
N PRO A 164 -15.99 -8.61 11.94
CA PRO A 164 -16.79 -7.39 11.94
C PRO A 164 -16.28 -6.39 10.89
N PRO A 165 -17.10 -5.40 10.50
CA PRO A 165 -16.63 -4.36 9.62
C PRO A 165 -15.51 -3.55 10.26
N LEU A 166 -14.46 -3.29 9.50
CA LEU A 166 -13.31 -2.51 9.92
C LEU A 166 -13.60 -1.01 9.85
N ARG A 167 -14.40 -0.61 8.85
CA ARG A 167 -14.79 0.77 8.58
C ARG A 167 -16.12 0.78 7.83
N SER A 168 -17.07 1.60 8.29
CA SER A 168 -18.17 2.06 7.44
C SER A 168 -17.69 3.25 6.61
N VAL A 169 -17.64 3.08 5.30
CA VAL A 169 -17.19 4.10 4.36
C VAL A 169 -18.34 5.03 4.00
N TYR A 170 -19.54 4.47 3.84
CA TYR A 170 -20.75 5.23 3.55
C TYR A 170 -21.98 4.53 4.10
N THR A 171 -22.95 5.32 4.57
CA THR A 171 -24.26 4.83 5.01
C THR A 171 -25.29 5.91 4.76
N GLY A 172 -26.18 5.71 3.79
CA GLY A 172 -27.13 6.75 3.40
C GLY A 172 -27.91 6.45 2.13
N PRO A 173 -28.78 7.37 1.70
CA PRO A 173 -29.53 7.23 0.47
C PRO A 173 -28.67 7.50 -0.77
N ILE A 174 -28.90 6.72 -1.82
CA ILE A 174 -28.43 7.00 -3.17
C ILE A 174 -29.62 7.39 -4.06
N GLY A 175 -29.44 8.40 -4.91
CA GLY A 175 -30.36 8.75 -6.00
C GLY A 175 -30.00 7.99 -7.26
N ASP A 176 -29.34 8.67 -8.20
CA ASP A 176 -28.87 8.07 -9.47
C ASP A 176 -27.41 7.60 -9.39
N SER A 177 -26.54 8.44 -8.84
CA SER A 177 -25.12 8.13 -8.67
C SER A 177 -24.55 8.70 -7.38
N LEU A 178 -23.51 8.07 -6.87
CA LEU A 178 -22.80 8.50 -5.68
C LEU A 178 -21.30 8.24 -5.85
N GLU A 179 -20.48 9.22 -5.52
CA GLU A 179 -19.03 9.02 -5.37
C GLU A 179 -18.71 8.83 -3.89
N VAL A 180 -18.03 7.74 -3.56
CA VAL A 180 -17.60 7.42 -2.20
C VAL A 180 -16.08 7.33 -2.19
N GLN A 181 -15.48 7.95 -1.19
CA GLN A 181 -14.04 8.02 -1.02
C GLN A 181 -13.63 7.33 0.28
N TRP A 182 -12.57 6.53 0.20
CA TRP A 182 -12.00 5.86 1.35
C TRP A 182 -10.50 6.13 1.44
N ASP A 183 -10.03 6.47 2.64
CA ASP A 183 -8.67 6.88 2.96
C ASP A 183 -7.70 5.71 3.21
N GLY A 184 -8.14 4.46 3.02
CA GLY A 184 -7.33 3.27 3.31
C GLY A 184 -7.20 2.93 4.79
N ARG A 185 -7.95 3.61 5.67
CA ARG A 185 -7.86 3.47 7.14
C ARG A 185 -9.06 2.74 7.71
N ASP A 186 -8.88 2.16 8.91
CA ASP A 186 -9.97 1.60 9.72
C ASP A 186 -10.74 2.67 10.49
N SER A 187 -11.72 2.26 11.30
CA SER A 187 -12.51 3.13 12.17
C SER A 187 -11.71 3.82 13.27
N ALA A 188 -10.55 3.27 13.67
CA ALA A 188 -9.62 3.90 14.60
C ALA A 188 -8.68 4.91 13.92
N GLY A 189 -8.79 5.08 12.60
CA GLY A 189 -7.92 5.97 11.81
C GLY A 189 -6.55 5.38 11.51
N SER A 190 -6.32 4.11 11.80
CA SER A 190 -5.06 3.42 11.49
C SER A 190 -5.07 2.91 10.05
N PRO A 191 -3.95 3.01 9.30
CA PRO A 191 -3.87 2.44 7.96
C PRO A 191 -4.06 0.93 8.02
N LEU A 192 -4.82 0.38 7.07
CA LEU A 192 -4.99 -1.08 7.03
C LEU A 192 -3.65 -1.76 6.69
N PRO A 193 -3.30 -2.86 7.38
CA PRO A 193 -2.10 -3.60 7.08
C PRO A 193 -2.22 -4.32 5.72
N THR A 194 -1.06 -4.74 5.19
CA THR A 194 -1.01 -5.56 3.97
C THR A 194 -1.87 -6.83 4.14
N GLY A 195 -2.74 -7.10 3.18
CA GLY A 195 -3.65 -8.25 3.25
C GLY A 195 -4.80 -8.19 2.25
N ARG A 196 -5.72 -9.15 2.37
CA ARG A 196 -6.93 -9.26 1.56
C ARG A 196 -8.16 -8.83 2.35
N TYR A 197 -8.99 -8.05 1.70
CA TYR A 197 -10.17 -7.41 2.25
C TYR A 197 -11.31 -7.45 1.24
N PHE A 198 -12.50 -7.06 1.67
CA PHE A 198 -13.65 -6.85 0.80
C PHE A 198 -14.24 -5.48 1.06
N LEU A 199 -14.61 -4.80 -0.03
CA LEU A 199 -15.58 -3.72 0.04
C LEU A 199 -16.96 -4.33 -0.20
N GLU A 200 -17.79 -4.32 0.84
CA GLU A 200 -19.15 -4.83 0.79
C GLU A 200 -20.11 -3.66 0.55
N VAL A 201 -20.87 -3.72 -0.54
CA VAL A 201 -21.91 -2.74 -0.87
C VAL A 201 -23.26 -3.44 -0.72
N ARG A 202 -24.02 -3.04 0.31
CA ARG A 202 -25.34 -3.57 0.60
C ARG A 202 -26.39 -2.60 0.09
N SER A 203 -27.25 -3.07 -0.82
CA SER A 203 -28.36 -2.32 -1.39
C SER A 203 -29.67 -2.78 -0.77
N GLY A 204 -30.48 -1.83 -0.29
CA GLY A 204 -31.76 -2.12 0.36
C GLY A 204 -32.78 -1.01 0.19
N ALA A 205 -34.07 -1.35 0.33
CA ALA A 205 -35.14 -0.35 0.30
C ALA A 205 -35.03 0.62 1.49
N PHE A 206 -34.61 0.10 2.64
CA PHE A 206 -34.39 0.85 3.87
C PHE A 206 -33.09 0.39 4.55
N ARG A 207 -32.60 1.19 5.52
CA ARG A 207 -31.45 0.85 6.35
C ARG A 207 -31.63 -0.54 6.99
N ASN A 208 -30.57 -1.34 7.04
CA ASN A 208 -30.55 -2.70 7.57
C ASN A 208 -31.44 -3.74 6.85
N ILE A 209 -32.17 -3.37 5.78
CA ILE A 209 -32.99 -4.30 4.97
C ILE A 209 -32.33 -4.45 3.59
N ALA A 210 -31.15 -5.05 3.59
CA ALA A 210 -30.41 -5.33 2.35
C ALA A 210 -31.06 -6.49 1.60
N THR A 211 -31.42 -6.27 0.34
CA THR A 211 -31.90 -7.32 -0.57
C THR A 211 -30.78 -7.85 -1.45
N ARG A 212 -29.67 -7.10 -1.55
CA ARG A 212 -28.54 -7.46 -2.39
C ARG A 212 -27.22 -7.00 -1.78
N VAL A 213 -26.21 -7.84 -1.92
CA VAL A 213 -24.85 -7.57 -1.47
C VAL A 213 -23.89 -7.73 -2.64
N LEU A 214 -23.08 -6.72 -2.88
CA LEU A 214 -21.95 -6.78 -3.81
C LEU A 214 -20.66 -6.83 -3.00
N GLN A 215 -19.85 -7.85 -3.22
CA GLN A 215 -18.55 -8.01 -2.58
C GLN A 215 -17.45 -7.75 -3.61
N ILE A 216 -16.63 -6.76 -3.34
CA ILE A 216 -15.51 -6.38 -4.20
C ILE A 216 -14.22 -6.80 -3.48
N PRO A 217 -13.47 -7.78 -3.99
CA PRO A 217 -12.18 -8.15 -3.42
C PRO A 217 -11.19 -6.98 -3.50
N LEU A 218 -10.53 -6.69 -2.39
CA LEU A 218 -9.47 -5.69 -2.30
C LEU A 218 -8.18 -6.34 -1.82
N GLU A 219 -7.07 -6.08 -2.52
CA GLU A 219 -5.73 -6.40 -2.05
C GLU A 219 -5.00 -5.11 -1.65
N ILE A 220 -4.56 -5.05 -0.40
CA ILE A 220 -3.85 -3.89 0.15
C ILE A 220 -2.38 -4.25 0.33
N ALA A 221 -1.48 -3.39 -0.14
CA ALA A 221 -0.05 -3.50 0.08
C ALA A 221 0.52 -2.18 0.63
N THR A 222 1.26 -2.25 1.73
CA THR A 222 1.98 -1.10 2.28
C THR A 222 3.23 -0.81 1.45
N THR A 223 3.38 0.43 1.00
CA THR A 223 4.60 0.90 0.36
C THR A 223 5.52 1.48 1.44
N PRO A 224 6.77 1.01 1.56
CA PRO A 224 7.70 1.57 2.54
C PRO A 224 7.95 3.04 2.23
N ALA A 225 7.99 3.86 3.27
CA ALA A 225 8.37 5.25 3.12
C ALA A 225 9.85 5.38 2.72
N ASP A 226 10.14 6.34 1.86
CA ASP A 226 11.50 6.64 1.44
C ASP A 226 12.27 7.34 2.60
N THR A 227 13.16 6.60 3.26
CA THR A 227 13.94 7.10 4.40
C THR A 227 15.40 7.29 4.04
N THR A 228 15.99 8.38 4.51
CA THR A 228 17.40 8.66 4.34
C THR A 228 18.23 7.82 5.32
N PRO A 229 19.33 7.16 4.89
CA PRO A 229 20.22 6.45 5.81
C PRO A 229 20.86 7.41 6.81
N LEU A 230 21.11 6.93 8.04
CA LEU A 230 21.80 7.73 9.06
C LEU A 230 23.28 7.89 8.70
N PRO A 231 23.88 9.07 8.95
CA PRO A 231 25.30 9.28 8.71
C PRO A 231 26.11 8.39 9.66
N PRO A 232 27.20 7.76 9.18
CA PRO A 232 28.08 6.98 10.04
C PRO A 232 28.71 7.86 11.12
N PRO A 233 29.08 7.31 12.29
CA PRO A 233 29.78 8.07 13.31
C PRO A 233 31.11 8.61 12.77
N PRO A 234 31.55 9.80 13.23
CA PRO A 234 32.82 10.37 12.79
C PRO A 234 33.97 9.41 13.17
N PRO A 235 34.86 9.05 12.23
CA PRO A 235 35.94 8.12 12.50
C PRO A 235 36.93 8.69 13.52
N ASP A 236 37.53 7.81 14.33
CA ASP A 236 38.51 8.18 15.35
C ASP A 236 39.72 8.92 14.77
N SER A 237 40.05 8.69 13.49
CA SER A 237 41.11 9.40 12.77
C SER A 237 40.87 10.90 12.65
N LEU A 238 39.63 11.37 12.77
CA LEU A 238 39.31 12.80 12.78
C LEU A 238 39.45 13.41 14.18
N ARG A 239 39.48 12.61 15.25
CA ARG A 239 39.58 13.13 16.63
C ARG A 239 40.98 13.67 16.89
N LEU A 240 41.05 14.88 17.42
CA LEU A 240 42.31 15.47 17.85
C LEU A 240 42.76 14.83 19.17
N PRO A 241 44.06 14.65 19.40
CA PRO A 241 44.56 14.12 20.67
C PRO A 241 44.10 14.95 21.85
N GLU A 242 43.40 14.35 22.81
CA GLU A 242 42.84 15.08 23.94
C GLU A 242 43.81 15.24 25.10
N THR A 243 44.90 14.48 25.10
CA THR A 243 45.98 14.53 26.09
C THR A 243 47.28 14.89 25.40
N ARG A 244 48.13 15.66 26.10
CA ARG A 244 49.48 15.88 25.60
C ARG A 244 50.22 14.54 25.60
N PRO A 245 50.97 14.22 24.52
CA PRO A 245 51.82 13.05 24.52
C PRO A 245 52.78 13.14 25.72
N PRO A 246 53.10 12.01 26.37
CA PRO A 246 54.12 11.99 27.40
C PRO A 246 55.44 12.35 26.75
N ARG A 247 55.82 13.64 26.77
CA ARG A 247 57.22 14.01 26.55
C ARG A 247 58.03 13.39 27.68
N PRO A 248 59.27 12.95 27.43
CA PRO A 248 60.12 12.40 28.47
C PRO A 248 60.54 13.53 29.44
N GLY A 249 59.64 13.90 30.36
CA GLY A 249 59.94 14.75 31.51
C GLY A 249 60.96 14.12 32.46
N VAL A 250 61.34 12.87 32.19
CA VAL A 250 62.42 12.14 32.86
C VAL A 250 63.77 12.83 32.65
N GLU A 251 64.05 13.46 31.50
CA GLU A 251 65.32 14.18 31.26
C GLU A 251 65.45 15.46 32.10
N ALA A 252 64.35 16.19 32.30
CA ALA A 252 64.35 17.38 33.15
C ALA A 252 64.50 17.03 34.64
N LEU A 253 63.95 15.88 35.06
CA LEU A 253 64.09 15.38 36.43
C LEU A 253 65.50 14.83 36.70
N LEU A 254 66.09 14.10 35.74
CA LEU A 254 67.48 13.63 35.78
C LEU A 254 68.49 14.78 35.73
N GLY A 255 68.30 15.76 34.85
CA GLY A 255 69.18 16.93 34.75
C GLY A 255 69.16 17.78 36.02
N GLY A 256 67.99 17.95 36.64
CA GLY A 256 67.86 18.63 37.94
C GLY A 256 68.51 17.87 39.10
N MET A 257 68.35 16.54 39.14
CA MET A 257 69.02 15.68 40.14
C MET A 257 70.55 15.65 39.96
N LEU A 258 71.05 15.57 38.73
CA LEU A 258 72.49 15.53 38.45
C LEU A 258 73.17 16.88 38.72
N ALA A 259 72.53 18.00 38.39
CA ALA A 259 73.05 19.33 38.74
C ALA A 259 73.04 19.57 40.26
N GLY A 260 72.00 19.11 40.96
CA GLY A 260 71.93 19.16 42.43
C GLY A 260 72.99 18.31 43.13
N ALA A 261 73.28 17.11 42.60
CA ALA A 261 74.33 16.23 43.13
C ALA A 261 75.75 16.77 42.86
N ALA A 262 75.99 17.39 41.70
CA ALA A 262 77.28 17.96 41.36
C ALA A 262 77.68 19.14 42.26
N ILE A 263 76.72 19.97 42.68
CA ILE A 263 76.95 21.12 43.57
C ILE A 263 77.16 20.67 45.03
N ALA A 264 76.48 19.62 45.48
CA ALA A 264 76.64 19.08 46.82
C ALA A 264 78.01 18.39 47.05
N LEU A 265 78.62 17.86 45.99
CA LEU A 265 79.89 17.11 46.06
C LEU A 265 81.13 17.96 45.73
N LEU A 266 80.97 19.12 45.09
CA LEU A 266 82.07 20.02 44.70
C LEU A 266 83.06 20.40 45.84
N PRO A 267 82.65 20.55 47.12
CA PRO A 267 83.60 20.88 48.18
C PRO A 267 84.48 19.71 48.65
N ALA A 268 84.04 18.46 48.46
CA ALA A 268 84.78 17.28 48.95
C ALA A 268 86.08 17.01 48.15
N VAL A 269 86.19 17.59 46.95
CA VAL A 269 87.35 17.42 46.06
C VAL A 269 88.33 18.59 46.13
N LEU A 270 87.91 19.78 46.59
CA LEU A 270 88.72 21.00 46.51
C LEU A 270 89.28 21.51 47.85
N ALA A 271 88.78 21.08 49.02
CA ALA A 271 89.40 21.43 50.31
C ALA A 271 88.92 20.53 51.48
N PRO A 272 89.72 19.56 51.96
CA PRO A 272 89.45 18.89 53.22
C PRO A 272 89.86 19.81 54.38
N GLY A 273 88.90 20.50 55.01
CA GLY A 273 89.13 21.26 56.25
C GLY A 273 88.28 22.50 56.51
N ALA A 274 87.32 22.87 55.65
CA ALA A 274 86.52 24.09 55.87
C ALA A 274 85.29 23.84 56.78
N GLU A 275 85.15 24.66 57.82
CA GLU A 275 84.01 24.65 58.75
C GLU A 275 82.64 24.91 58.08
N PHE A 276 81.61 24.34 58.72
CA PHE A 276 80.19 24.33 58.34
C PHE A 276 79.56 25.72 58.43
N VAL A 277 78.93 26.20 57.35
CA VAL A 277 78.13 27.46 57.36
C VAL A 277 76.67 27.16 56.96
N PRO A 278 75.65 27.58 57.74
CA PRO A 278 74.23 27.24 57.52
C PRO A 278 73.57 27.81 56.25
N ALA A 279 74.17 28.82 55.62
CA ALA A 279 73.63 29.48 54.42
C ALA A 279 73.57 28.57 53.17
N ARG A 280 74.26 27.42 53.21
CA ARG A 280 74.45 26.52 52.06
C ARG A 280 73.21 25.66 51.74
N PHE A 281 72.32 25.47 52.71
CA PHE A 281 71.05 24.76 52.51
C PHE A 281 69.94 25.65 51.91
N ALA A 282 70.08 26.97 51.97
CA ALA A 282 69.10 27.90 51.39
C ALA A 282 69.14 27.89 49.84
N VAL A 283 70.32 27.71 49.24
CA VAL A 283 70.48 27.69 47.78
C VAL A 283 70.07 26.33 47.18
N ALA A 284 70.28 25.23 47.90
CA ALA A 284 69.83 23.90 47.49
C ALA A 284 68.29 23.75 47.52
N GLY A 285 67.61 24.41 48.47
CA GLY A 285 66.15 24.43 48.56
C GLY A 285 65.45 25.20 47.43
N VAL A 286 66.08 26.23 46.87
CA VAL A 286 65.48 27.09 45.83
C VAL A 286 65.57 26.47 44.42
N LEU A 287 66.60 25.67 44.13
CA LEU A 287 66.75 24.98 42.84
C LEU A 287 66.00 23.64 42.77
N GLY A 288 65.79 22.95 43.91
CA GLY A 288 64.89 21.80 43.97
C GLY A 288 63.41 22.17 43.76
N GLY A 289 63.00 23.35 44.21
CA GLY A 289 61.64 23.87 44.04
C GLY A 289 61.26 24.21 42.59
N THR A 290 62.21 24.69 41.77
CA THR A 290 61.95 25.03 40.36
C THR A 290 61.78 23.79 39.48
N GLY A 291 62.50 22.70 39.76
CA GLY A 291 62.29 21.40 39.11
C GLY A 291 60.92 20.78 39.41
N LEU A 292 60.46 20.89 40.66
CA LEU A 292 59.11 20.46 41.07
C LEU A 292 58.01 21.32 40.44
N ILE A 293 58.19 22.64 40.37
CA ILE A 293 57.25 23.54 39.69
C ILE A 293 57.18 23.21 38.19
N GLY A 294 58.31 22.97 37.53
CA GLY A 294 58.38 22.57 36.12
C GLY A 294 57.73 21.22 35.82
N PHE A 295 57.92 20.22 36.70
CA PHE A 295 57.28 18.90 36.59
C PHE A 295 55.77 18.97 36.85
N VAL A 296 55.34 19.72 37.87
CA VAL A 296 53.91 19.96 38.15
C VAL A 296 53.26 20.82 37.04
N HIS A 297 54.02 21.68 36.35
CA HIS A 297 53.54 22.39 35.17
C HIS A 297 53.46 21.51 33.90
N ASN A 298 54.28 20.47 33.80
CA ASN A 298 54.37 19.57 32.63
C ASN A 298 53.91 18.12 32.90
N LEU A 299 53.04 17.91 33.88
CA LEU A 299 52.46 16.59 34.17
C LEU A 299 51.89 15.94 32.89
N PRO A 300 52.37 14.75 32.51
CA PRO A 300 51.81 13.99 31.40
C PRO A 300 50.34 13.68 31.69
N GLY A 301 49.48 13.73 30.65
CA GLY A 301 48.04 13.50 30.80
C GLY A 301 47.20 14.75 31.08
N ARG A 302 47.78 15.96 31.18
CA ARG A 302 46.96 17.18 31.16
C ARG A 302 46.18 17.27 29.84
N GLY A 303 44.87 17.26 29.95
CA GLY A 303 44.00 17.31 28.78
C GLY A 303 44.11 18.66 28.07
N ILE A 304 44.11 18.66 26.74
CA ILE A 304 44.18 19.83 25.87
C ILE A 304 42.75 20.36 25.68
N PRO A 305 42.34 21.44 26.38
CA PRO A 305 40.94 21.85 26.40
C PRO A 305 40.42 22.27 25.02
N ALA A 306 41.30 22.84 24.18
CA ALA A 306 40.97 23.21 22.81
C ALA A 306 40.61 21.98 21.94
N ASN A 307 41.38 20.89 22.03
CA ASN A 307 41.13 19.67 21.26
C ASN A 307 39.86 18.96 21.72
N ARG A 308 39.62 18.93 23.04
CA ARG A 308 38.36 18.42 23.60
C ARG A 308 37.15 19.19 23.07
N ARG A 309 37.18 20.53 23.10
CA ARG A 309 36.09 21.35 22.55
C ARG A 309 35.82 21.05 21.08
N VAL A 310 36.85 20.86 20.26
CA VAL A 310 36.68 20.53 18.83
C VAL A 310 36.10 19.12 18.65
N ASN A 311 36.54 18.13 19.43
CA ASN A 311 35.99 16.78 19.37
C ASN A 311 34.53 16.75 19.88
N ASP A 312 34.24 17.44 20.98
CA ASP A 312 32.90 17.59 21.55
C ASP A 312 31.96 18.25 20.55
N GLN A 313 32.40 19.34 19.90
CA GLN A 313 31.62 20.04 18.90
C GLN A 313 31.29 19.14 17.69
N ARG A 314 32.27 18.38 17.17
CA ARG A 314 32.01 17.42 16.08
C ARG A 314 31.03 16.32 16.49
N GLN A 315 31.12 15.85 17.72
CA GLN A 315 30.20 14.84 18.24
C GLN A 315 28.78 15.40 18.36
N GLN A 316 28.64 16.65 18.82
CA GLN A 316 27.36 17.35 18.90
C GLN A 316 26.76 17.63 17.52
N ASP A 317 27.58 18.06 16.55
CA ASP A 317 27.14 18.30 15.18
C ASP A 317 26.60 17.00 14.55
N TRP A 318 27.32 15.88 14.72
CA TRP A 318 26.87 14.57 14.26
C TRP A 318 25.57 14.13 14.95
N GLN A 319 25.47 14.27 16.28
CA GLN A 319 24.25 13.93 17.03
C GLN A 319 23.05 14.77 16.57
N THR A 320 23.26 16.06 16.31
CA THR A 320 22.23 16.97 15.80
C THR A 320 21.76 16.52 14.42
N GLN A 321 22.68 16.14 13.53
CA GLN A 321 22.34 15.63 12.20
C GLN A 321 21.58 14.29 12.27
N VAL A 322 22.01 13.36 13.12
CA VAL A 322 21.33 12.08 13.36
C VAL A 322 19.92 12.31 13.90
N ALA A 323 19.76 13.21 14.87
CA ALA A 323 18.46 13.55 15.44
C ALA A 323 17.51 14.16 14.39
N ALA A 324 18.01 15.08 13.55
CA ALA A 324 17.25 15.68 12.47
C ALA A 324 16.79 14.64 11.44
N ILE A 325 17.69 13.77 10.96
CA ILE A 325 17.35 12.71 10.00
C ILE A 325 16.40 11.69 10.63
N THR A 326 16.56 11.36 11.92
CA THR A 326 15.67 10.44 12.63
C THR A 326 14.26 11.00 12.75
N ALA A 327 14.12 12.29 13.10
CA ALA A 327 12.84 12.97 13.18
C ALA A 327 12.15 13.04 11.80
N GLU A 328 12.91 13.36 10.75
CA GLU A 328 12.41 13.40 9.38
C GLU A 328 11.99 12.01 8.88
N ASN A 329 12.80 10.99 9.07
CA ASN A 329 12.45 9.61 8.72
C ASN A 329 11.20 9.11 9.47
N ARG A 330 11.01 9.52 10.73
CA ARG A 330 9.79 9.21 11.47
C ARG A 330 8.57 9.85 10.81
N ARG A 331 8.65 11.11 10.38
CA ARG A 331 7.58 11.78 9.63
C ARG A 331 7.28 11.05 8.32
N ARG A 332 8.31 10.75 7.52
CA ARG A 332 8.14 10.04 6.24
C ARG A 332 7.50 8.66 6.40
N ARG A 333 7.88 7.91 7.44
CA ARG A 333 7.26 6.60 7.76
C ARG A 333 5.77 6.71 8.07
N LEU A 334 5.35 7.78 8.73
CA LEU A 334 3.93 8.06 8.97
C LEU A 334 3.20 8.48 7.69
N SER A 335 3.92 9.02 6.70
CA SER A 335 3.43 9.32 5.35
C SER A 335 3.50 8.13 4.37
N GLY A 336 3.91 6.95 4.84
CA GLY A 336 4.00 5.74 4.00
C GLY A 336 2.69 5.47 3.25
N GLY A 337 2.81 5.03 2.01
CA GLY A 337 1.66 4.86 1.13
C GLY A 337 1.01 3.48 1.23
N LEU A 338 -0.24 3.38 0.79
CA LEU A 338 -0.95 2.14 0.55
C LEU A 338 -1.21 2.00 -0.94
N VAL A 339 -1.02 0.80 -1.48
CA VAL A 339 -1.53 0.42 -2.79
C VAL A 339 -2.77 -0.42 -2.57
N VAL A 340 -3.89 -0.01 -3.14
CA VAL A 340 -5.16 -0.74 -3.12
C VAL A 340 -5.41 -1.25 -4.53
N ARG A 341 -5.58 -2.57 -4.67
CA ARG A 341 -5.95 -3.23 -5.92
C ARG A 341 -7.33 -3.83 -5.81
N SER A 342 -8.11 -3.71 -6.86
CA SER A 342 -9.52 -4.12 -6.88
C SER A 342 -9.71 -5.29 -7.82
N GLY A 343 -10.35 -6.34 -7.31
CA GLY A 343 -10.79 -7.49 -8.09
C GLY A 343 -12.18 -7.29 -8.69
N ASP A 344 -12.64 -8.29 -9.44
CA ASP A 344 -13.96 -8.28 -10.03
C ASP A 344 -15.06 -8.37 -8.96
N PRO A 345 -16.13 -7.57 -9.07
CA PRO A 345 -17.24 -7.63 -8.13
C PRO A 345 -17.97 -8.98 -8.19
N VAL A 346 -18.26 -9.54 -7.02
CA VAL A 346 -19.05 -10.75 -6.85
C VAL A 346 -20.39 -10.38 -6.24
N ILE A 347 -21.48 -10.83 -6.88
CA ILE A 347 -22.84 -10.57 -6.40
C ILE A 347 -23.28 -11.72 -5.49
N VAL A 348 -23.81 -11.37 -4.32
CA VAL A 348 -24.50 -12.27 -3.40
C VAL A 348 -25.92 -11.75 -3.24
N ASP A 349 -26.88 -12.44 -3.87
CA ASP A 349 -28.29 -12.14 -3.69
C ASP A 349 -28.75 -12.71 -2.34
N LEU A 350 -29.32 -11.85 -1.49
CA LEU A 350 -29.93 -12.28 -0.24
C LEU A 350 -31.37 -12.66 -0.58
N THR A 351 -31.59 -13.92 -0.97
CA THR A 351 -32.96 -14.43 -1.10
C THR A 351 -33.72 -14.20 0.20
N GLU A 352 -34.85 -13.49 0.11
CA GLU A 352 -35.83 -13.43 1.19
C GLU A 352 -36.15 -14.86 1.63
N ARG A 353 -35.87 -15.17 2.89
CA ARG A 353 -36.31 -16.40 3.54
C ARG A 353 -37.74 -16.25 4.03
#